data_AF-A0A212IYZ4-F1
#
_entry.id   AF-A0A212IYZ4-F1
#
_cell.length_a   1.000
_cell.length_b   1.000
_cell.length_c   1.000
_cell.angle_alpha   90.00
_cell.angle_beta   90.00
_cell.angle_gamma   90.00
#
_symmetry.space_group_name_H-M   'P 1'
#
loop_
_entity.id
_entity.type
_entity.pdbx_description
1 polymer ?
#
loop_
_entity_poly.entity_id
_entity_poly.type
_entity_poly.pdbx_seq_one_letter_code
_entity_poly.pdbx_strand_id
1 'polypeptide(L)'
;MKYNNKTAERIVEMIEQDLYGVSEICKILRISRQTFYDWKKNKPEFKEEVEEAFIRREEVLIVNARIGLKQLLEGYVQKKEKITYVPDKNNPVEDVEKCRVVEKKFCPPSIRAIKYVLDREERRKEQQRLESKEKRPLIIEVQDEETRRQLMILEENGFRSGGALDPEIVAAVDRKLEEEDKVKNEERKTKSEELKEKSEQVDKQDKAAEQPPVTQPSAALVEKPRLNPYPILPPGYTSRTD
;
A
#
# COMPACT_ATOMS: atom_id res chain seq x y z
N MET A 1 10.91 51.89 5.20
CA MET A 1 12.32 51.49 4.99
C MET A 1 12.48 51.04 3.54
N LYS A 2 13.57 51.39 2.85
CA LYS A 2 13.80 50.96 1.46
C LYS A 2 14.18 49.48 1.41
N TYR A 3 13.78 48.78 0.36
CA TYR A 3 14.12 47.37 0.14
C TYR A 3 15.64 47.18 0.04
N ASN A 4 16.17 46.16 0.71
CA ASN A 4 17.58 45.80 0.71
C ASN A 4 17.74 44.29 0.50
N ASN A 5 18.35 43.89 -0.61
CA ASN A 5 18.54 42.49 -0.99
C ASN A 5 19.26 41.68 0.09
N LYS A 6 20.31 42.23 0.71
CA LYS A 6 21.06 41.53 1.77
C LYS A 6 20.20 41.24 3.00
N THR A 7 19.30 42.16 3.34
CA THR A 7 18.36 41.95 4.45
C THR A 7 17.29 40.94 4.06
N ALA A 8 16.80 40.99 2.81
CA ALA A 8 15.83 40.04 2.28
C ALA A 8 16.37 38.60 2.25
N GLU A 9 17.56 38.38 1.71
CA GLU A 9 18.28 37.09 1.72
C GLU A 9 18.44 36.58 3.15
N ARG A 10 18.87 37.45 4.08
CA ARG A 10 19.05 37.04 5.47
C ARG A 10 17.74 36.65 6.16
N ILE A 11 16.61 37.29 5.81
CA ILE A 11 15.29 36.90 6.31
C ILE A 11 14.95 35.48 5.86
N VAL A 12 15.16 35.18 4.58
CA VAL A 12 14.90 33.88 3.96
C VAL A 12 15.72 32.79 4.65
N GLU A 13 17.04 32.98 4.80
CA GLU A 13 17.92 32.05 5.51
C GLU A 13 17.44 31.76 6.95
N MET A 14 17.01 32.79 7.68
CA MET A 14 16.53 32.64 9.05
C MET A 14 15.17 31.93 9.13
N ILE A 15 14.33 32.05 8.09
CA ILE A 15 13.06 31.30 7.98
C ILE A 15 13.36 29.81 7.74
N GLU A 16 14.31 29.49 6.86
CA GLU A 16 14.72 28.12 6.57
C GLU A 16 15.27 27.38 7.80
N GLN A 17 15.99 28.09 8.68
CA GLN A 17 16.59 27.51 9.88
C GLN A 17 15.56 27.07 10.94
N ASP A 18 14.31 27.55 10.88
CA ASP A 18 13.25 27.23 11.84
C ASP A 18 13.62 27.47 13.32
N LEU A 19 14.41 28.50 13.61
CA LEU A 19 14.77 28.86 14.98
C LEU A 19 13.94 30.03 15.52
N TYR A 20 13.37 30.83 14.64
CA TYR A 20 12.72 32.10 14.98
C TYR A 20 11.44 32.30 14.17
N GLY A 21 10.42 32.86 14.81
CA GLY A 21 9.23 33.34 14.11
C GLY A 21 9.51 34.64 13.36
N VAL A 22 8.69 34.96 12.35
CA VAL A 22 8.82 36.18 11.53
C VAL A 22 8.93 37.45 12.38
N SER A 23 8.20 37.52 13.50
CA SER A 23 8.26 38.66 14.42
C SER A 23 9.62 38.82 15.11
N GLU A 24 10.28 37.70 15.44
CA GLU A 24 11.59 37.67 16.08
C GLU A 24 12.69 37.99 15.07
N ILE A 25 12.60 37.41 13.86
CA ILE A 25 13.47 37.73 12.73
C ILE A 25 13.45 39.23 12.47
N CYS A 26 12.25 39.85 12.42
CA CYS A 26 12.12 41.29 12.23
C CYS A 26 12.84 42.09 13.33
N LYS A 27 12.74 41.67 14.60
CA LYS A 27 13.44 42.33 15.72
C LYS A 27 14.96 42.19 15.59
N ILE A 28 15.46 41.00 15.27
CA ILE A 28 16.90 40.71 15.11
C ILE A 28 17.49 41.56 13.99
N LEU A 29 16.80 41.64 12.85
CA LEU A 29 17.23 42.40 11.69
C LEU A 29 16.86 43.89 11.76
N ARG A 30 16.29 44.33 12.88
CA ARG A 30 15.88 45.72 13.15
C ARG A 30 14.99 46.31 12.06
N ILE A 31 14.09 45.48 11.52
CA ILE A 31 13.04 45.91 10.59
C ILE A 31 11.67 45.85 11.28
N SER A 32 10.74 46.70 10.85
CA SER A 32 9.36 46.59 11.32
C SER A 32 8.65 45.43 10.62
N ARG A 33 7.69 44.79 11.31
CA ARG A 33 6.84 43.75 10.69
C ARG A 33 6.09 44.29 9.48
N GLN A 34 5.63 45.54 9.54
CA GLN A 34 4.96 46.19 8.43
C GLN A 34 5.88 46.27 7.19
N THR A 35 7.15 46.64 7.39
CA THR A 35 8.14 46.65 6.29
C THR A 35 8.32 45.27 5.65
N PHE A 36 8.36 44.19 6.44
CA PHE A 36 8.42 42.83 5.90
C PHE A 36 7.21 42.50 5.01
N TYR A 37 5.99 42.76 5.49
CA TYR A 37 4.78 42.49 4.72
C TYR A 37 4.61 43.43 3.52
N ASP A 38 5.05 44.69 3.63
CA ASP A 38 5.11 45.62 2.50
C ASP A 38 6.07 45.13 1.42
N TRP A 39 7.23 44.59 1.80
CA TRP A 39 8.17 43.97 0.86
C TRP A 39 7.54 42.74 0.22
N LYS A 40 6.92 41.85 1.01
CA LYS A 40 6.23 40.65 0.51
C LYS A 40 5.09 41.01 -0.46
N LYS A 41 4.39 42.14 -0.25
CA LYS A 41 3.31 42.60 -1.13
C LYS A 41 3.82 43.22 -2.44
N ASN A 42 4.87 44.04 -2.35
CA ASN A 42 5.32 44.88 -3.46
C ASN A 42 6.47 44.27 -4.28
N LYS A 43 7.08 43.18 -3.80
CA LYS A 43 8.20 42.48 -4.45
C LYS A 43 7.86 41.00 -4.64
N PRO A 44 7.46 40.57 -5.85
CA PRO A 44 7.06 39.19 -6.10
C PRO A 44 8.22 38.20 -5.91
N GLU A 45 9.43 38.57 -6.32
CA GLU A 45 10.65 37.75 -6.12
C GLU A 45 10.88 37.44 -4.63
N PHE A 46 10.77 38.46 -3.77
CA PHE A 46 10.91 38.26 -2.32
C PHE A 46 9.78 37.42 -1.73
N LYS A 47 8.57 37.57 -2.26
CA LYS A 47 7.42 36.76 -1.83
C LYS A 47 7.65 35.28 -2.12
N GLU A 48 8.06 34.97 -3.35
CA GLU A 48 8.33 33.62 -3.81
C GLU A 48 9.45 32.98 -2.99
N GLU A 49 10.57 33.68 -2.81
CA GLU A 49 11.70 33.18 -2.01
C GLU A 49 11.31 32.89 -0.55
N VAL A 50 10.47 33.75 0.05
CA VAL A 50 9.93 33.53 1.40
C VAL A 50 9.01 32.31 1.45
N GLU A 51 8.19 32.08 0.43
CA GLU A 51 7.29 30.93 0.36
C GLU A 51 8.08 29.63 0.16
N GLU A 52 9.07 29.62 -0.73
CA GLU A 52 10.03 28.53 -0.93
C GLU A 52 10.84 28.22 0.33
N ALA A 53 11.23 29.24 1.11
CA ALA A 53 11.90 29.02 2.40
C ALA A 53 11.01 28.27 3.41
N PHE A 54 9.70 28.53 3.43
CA PHE A 54 8.78 27.78 4.28
C PHE A 54 8.63 26.33 3.81
N ILE A 55 8.57 26.10 2.50
CA ILE A 55 8.52 24.75 1.92
C ILE A 55 9.78 23.96 2.29
N ARG A 56 10.98 24.53 2.04
CA ARG A 56 12.26 23.90 2.39
C ARG A 56 12.36 23.59 3.88
N ARG A 57 11.92 24.51 4.73
CA ARG A 57 11.81 24.27 6.19
C ARG A 57 10.93 23.06 6.50
N GLU A 58 9.75 22.96 5.90
CA GLU A 58 8.83 21.85 6.14
C GLU A 58 9.40 20.52 5.66
N GLU A 59 10.06 20.50 4.51
CA GLU A 59 10.75 19.32 3.99
C GLU A 59 11.84 18.82 4.94
N VAL A 60 12.69 19.72 5.45
CA VAL A 60 13.72 19.39 6.43
C VAL A 60 13.09 18.86 7.72
N LEU A 61 11.98 19.45 8.18
CA LEU A 61 11.26 18.99 9.37
C LEU A 61 10.70 17.57 9.16
N ILE A 62 10.14 17.27 8.00
CA ILE A 62 9.65 15.93 7.65
C ILE A 62 10.80 14.92 7.64
N VAL A 63 11.95 15.28 7.07
CA VAL A 63 13.15 14.41 7.07
C VAL A 63 13.62 14.14 8.50
N ASN A 64 13.71 15.17 9.34
CA ASN A 64 14.09 15.03 10.74
C ASN A 64 13.09 14.18 11.53
N ALA A 65 11.78 14.35 11.29
CA ALA A 65 10.75 13.52 11.89
C ALA A 65 10.86 12.05 11.47
N ARG A 66 11.22 11.77 10.20
CA ARG A 66 11.49 10.40 9.72
C ARG A 66 12.72 9.80 10.39
N ILE A 67 13.79 10.57 10.56
CA ILE A 67 15.00 10.13 11.28
C ILE A 67 14.66 9.83 12.74
N GLY A 68 13.93 10.71 13.43
CA GLY A 68 13.49 10.49 14.81
C GLY A 68 12.59 9.26 14.94
N LEU A 69 11.64 9.06 14.01
CA LEU A 69 10.80 7.87 13.98
C LEU A 69 11.65 6.60 13.79
N LYS A 70 12.65 6.63 12.90
CA LYS A 70 13.58 5.50 12.71
C LYS A 70 14.35 5.17 14.00
N GLN A 71 14.88 6.18 14.70
CA GLN A 71 15.54 5.99 15.99
C GLN A 71 14.60 5.37 17.04
N LEU A 72 13.33 5.76 17.04
CA LEU A 72 12.32 5.15 17.91
C LEU A 72 11.99 3.71 17.54
N LEU A 73 12.14 3.29 16.28
CA LEU A 73 11.89 1.91 15.84
C LEU A 73 13.08 0.98 16.07
N GLU A 74 14.31 1.48 15.90
CA GLU A 74 15.54 0.70 16.06
C GLU A 74 16.05 0.70 17.51
N GLY A 75 15.62 1.68 18.30
CA GLY A 75 16.27 2.01 19.56
C GLY A 75 17.49 2.91 19.34
N TYR A 76 17.91 3.62 20.37
CA TYR A 76 19.04 4.55 20.29
C TYR A 76 19.79 4.63 21.62
N VAL A 77 21.05 5.08 21.58
CA VAL A 77 21.86 5.25 22.80
C VAL A 77 21.83 6.72 23.22
N GLN A 78 21.28 6.98 24.40
CA GLN A 78 21.35 8.28 25.04
C GLN A 78 22.69 8.42 25.78
N LYS A 79 23.48 9.43 25.44
CA LYS A 79 24.71 9.79 26.14
C LYS A 79 24.43 10.95 27.07
N LYS A 80 24.73 10.80 28.36
CA LYS A 80 24.68 11.87 29.35
C LYS A 80 26.11 12.17 29.79
N GLU A 81 26.56 13.39 29.52
CA GLU A 81 27.90 13.83 29.91
C GLU A 81 27.78 14.77 31.12
N LYS A 82 28.55 14.48 32.16
CA LYS A 82 28.71 15.35 33.33
C LYS A 82 30.17 15.77 33.41
N ILE A 83 30.43 17.05 33.19
CA ILE A 83 31.76 17.65 33.33
C ILE A 83 31.81 18.38 34.68
N THR A 84 32.85 18.11 35.47
CA THR A 84 33.10 18.79 36.75
C THR A 84 34.38 19.61 36.61
N TYR A 85 34.24 20.92 36.84
CA TYR A 85 35.32 21.90 36.81
C TYR A 85 35.82 22.18 38.22
N VAL A 86 37.12 22.39 38.37
CA VAL A 86 37.75 22.80 39.63
C VAL A 86 38.71 23.95 39.35
N PRO A 87 38.79 24.99 40.21
CA PRO A 87 39.68 26.12 40.00
C PRO A 87 41.14 25.67 39.91
N ASP A 88 41.89 26.24 38.98
CA ASP A 88 43.31 25.94 38.84
C ASP A 88 44.09 26.36 40.10
N LYS A 89 45.05 25.53 40.51
CA LYS A 89 45.92 25.82 41.66
C LYS A 89 46.85 27.00 41.41
N ASN A 90 47.13 27.30 40.14
CA ASN A 90 48.08 28.33 39.72
C ASN A 90 47.41 29.63 39.28
N ASN A 91 46.13 29.60 38.90
CA ASN A 91 45.39 30.79 38.50
C ASN A 91 43.90 30.64 38.86
N PRO A 92 43.44 31.15 40.02
CA PRO A 92 42.08 30.93 40.53
C PRO A 92 40.96 31.61 39.70
N VAL A 93 41.31 32.26 38.59
CA VAL A 93 40.39 32.88 37.64
C VAL A 93 39.95 31.89 36.56
N GLU A 94 40.71 30.81 36.32
CA GLU A 94 40.40 29.81 35.31
C GLU A 94 40.02 28.45 35.93
N ASP A 95 38.89 27.93 35.48
CA ASP A 95 38.36 26.63 35.87
C ASP A 95 38.92 25.53 34.95
N VAL A 96 39.55 24.50 35.52
CA VAL A 96 40.11 23.36 34.77
C VAL A 96 39.19 22.16 34.89
N GLU A 97 38.93 21.48 33.77
CA GLU A 97 38.16 20.23 33.71
C GLU A 97 38.87 19.13 34.50
N LYS A 98 38.30 18.74 35.65
CA LYS A 98 38.87 17.68 36.49
C LYS A 98 38.36 16.30 36.12
N CYS A 99 37.09 16.19 35.74
CA CYS A 99 36.46 14.91 35.46
C CYS A 99 35.30 15.04 34.47
N ARG A 100 35.31 14.19 33.44
CA ARG A 100 34.20 14.01 32.50
C ARG A 100 33.67 12.58 32.65
N VAL A 101 32.45 12.46 33.16
CA VAL A 101 31.75 11.17 33.25
C VAL A 101 30.76 11.09 32.10
N VAL A 102 30.89 10.06 31.25
CA VAL A 102 29.98 9.80 30.12
C VAL A 102 29.17 8.54 30.41
N GLU A 103 27.91 8.72 30.77
CA GLU A 103 26.97 7.62 30.97
C GLU A 103 26.25 7.33 29.65
N LYS A 104 26.23 6.06 29.23
CA LYS A 104 25.53 5.60 28.02
C LYS A 104 24.35 4.73 28.43
N LYS A 105 23.14 5.19 28.16
CA LYS A 105 21.91 4.44 28.40
C LYS A 105 21.31 4.03 27.06
N PHE A 106 21.15 2.73 26.84
CA PHE A 106 20.41 2.23 25.68
C PHE A 106 18.91 2.42 25.91
N CYS A 107 18.24 3.05 24.93
CA CYS A 107 16.81 3.23 24.87
C CYS A 107 16.24 2.21 23.87
N PRO A 108 15.42 1.24 24.31
CA PRO A 108 14.86 0.24 23.42
C PRO A 108 13.85 0.84 22.43
N PRO A 109 13.50 0.10 21.36
CA PRO A 109 12.42 0.47 20.46
C PRO A 109 11.12 0.85 21.17
N SER A 110 10.50 1.94 20.74
CA SER A 110 9.23 2.43 21.25
C SER A 110 8.06 1.61 20.70
N ILE A 111 7.36 0.90 21.59
CA ILE A 111 6.16 0.11 21.27
C ILE A 111 5.11 1.00 20.57
N ARG A 112 4.96 2.26 21.01
CA ARG A 112 4.00 3.21 20.41
C ARG A 112 4.36 3.53 18.97
N ALA A 113 5.65 3.73 18.67
CA ALA A 113 6.12 4.01 17.32
C ALA A 113 5.95 2.80 16.40
N ILE A 114 6.28 1.60 16.90
CA ILE A 114 6.07 0.34 16.18
C ILE A 114 4.59 0.15 15.84
N LYS A 115 3.71 0.28 16.82
CA LYS A 115 2.25 0.17 16.62
C LYS A 115 1.76 1.17 15.57
N TYR A 116 2.16 2.45 15.68
CA TYR A 116 1.77 3.48 14.72
C TYR A 116 2.10 3.12 13.26
N VAL A 117 3.31 2.58 13.02
CA VAL A 117 3.74 2.18 11.68
C VAL A 117 2.96 0.97 11.18
N LEU A 118 2.77 -0.05 12.03
CA LEU A 118 1.99 -1.24 11.69
C LEU A 118 0.52 -0.89 11.38
N ASP A 119 -0.13 -0.10 12.24
CA ASP A 119 -1.52 0.36 12.07
C ASP A 119 -1.68 1.21 10.79
N ARG A 120 -0.67 2.01 10.44
CA ARG A 120 -0.67 2.81 9.20
C ARG A 120 -0.62 1.91 7.97
N GLU A 121 0.24 0.88 7.97
CA GLU A 121 0.34 -0.07 6.86
C GLU A 121 -0.92 -0.94 6.73
N GLU A 122 -1.54 -1.34 7.85
CA GLU A 122 -2.80 -2.07 7.85
C GLU A 122 -3.92 -1.24 7.20
N ARG A 123 -4.12 0.02 7.63
CA ARG A 123 -5.10 0.92 7.02
C ARG A 123 -4.85 1.14 5.53
N ARG A 124 -3.59 1.28 5.12
CA ARG A 124 -3.25 1.42 3.69
C ARG A 124 -3.64 0.17 2.89
N LYS A 125 -3.38 -1.03 3.42
CA LYS A 125 -3.77 -2.30 2.79
C LYS A 125 -5.28 -2.48 2.76
N GLU A 126 -5.99 -2.09 3.81
CA GLU A 126 -7.44 -2.11 3.86
C GLU A 126 -8.04 -1.19 2.80
N GLN A 127 -7.53 0.04 2.69
CA GLN A 127 -7.96 0.99 1.67
C GLN A 127 -7.74 0.45 0.25
N GLN A 128 -6.57 -0.14 -0.02
CA GLN A 128 -6.30 -0.81 -1.31
C GLN A 128 -7.21 -2.03 -1.56
N ARG A 129 -7.58 -2.78 -0.52
CA ARG A 129 -8.55 -3.87 -0.62
C ARG A 129 -9.95 -3.36 -0.94
N LEU A 130 -10.35 -2.22 -0.39
CA LEU A 130 -11.64 -1.60 -0.69
C LEU A 130 -11.66 -1.07 -2.12
N GLU A 131 -10.64 -0.31 -2.52
CA GLU A 131 -10.50 0.18 -3.91
C GLU A 131 -10.45 -0.96 -4.93
N SER A 132 -9.81 -2.09 -4.60
CA SER A 132 -9.80 -3.27 -5.50
C SER A 132 -11.10 -4.05 -5.50
N LYS A 133 -11.94 -3.95 -4.47
CA LYS A 133 -13.31 -4.50 -4.47
C LYS A 133 -14.26 -3.63 -5.29
N GLU A 134 -14.17 -2.31 -5.16
CA GLU A 134 -14.97 -1.36 -5.96
C GLU A 134 -14.70 -1.47 -7.46
N LYS A 135 -13.49 -1.84 -7.86
CA LYS A 135 -13.10 -2.03 -9.27
C LYS A 135 -13.56 -3.36 -9.88
N ARG A 136 -14.08 -4.30 -9.08
CA ARG A 136 -14.62 -5.56 -9.64
C ARG A 136 -16.02 -5.27 -10.15
N PRO A 137 -16.32 -5.54 -11.44
CA PRO A 137 -17.68 -5.40 -11.93
C PRO A 137 -18.58 -6.33 -11.10
N LEU A 138 -19.74 -5.82 -10.70
CA LEU A 138 -20.75 -6.64 -10.05
C LEU A 138 -21.30 -7.61 -11.12
N ILE A 139 -20.88 -8.87 -11.05
CA ILE A 139 -21.39 -9.91 -11.94
C ILE A 139 -22.66 -10.46 -11.29
N ILE A 140 -23.80 -10.19 -11.91
CA ILE A 140 -25.09 -10.78 -11.52
C ILE A 140 -25.36 -11.94 -12.48
N GLU A 141 -25.29 -13.16 -11.97
CA GLU A 141 -25.69 -14.35 -12.73
C GLU A 141 -27.20 -14.50 -12.66
N VAL A 142 -27.84 -14.43 -13.82
CA VAL A 142 -29.29 -14.55 -13.96
C VAL A 142 -29.60 -16.00 -14.33
N GLN A 143 -30.27 -16.72 -13.44
CA GLN A 143 -30.62 -18.13 -13.65
C GLN A 143 -31.86 -18.33 -14.51
N ASP A 144 -32.78 -17.37 -14.50
CA ASP A 144 -34.06 -17.44 -15.21
C ASP A 144 -33.93 -16.91 -16.65
N GLU A 145 -34.35 -17.72 -17.62
CA GLU A 145 -34.24 -17.39 -19.05
C GLU A 145 -35.15 -16.21 -19.45
N GLU A 146 -36.33 -16.07 -18.84
CA GLU A 146 -37.23 -14.94 -19.12
C GLU A 146 -36.62 -13.62 -18.65
N THR A 147 -36.09 -13.61 -17.43
CA THR A 147 -35.38 -12.45 -16.86
C THR A 147 -34.13 -12.12 -17.66
N ARG A 148 -33.38 -13.15 -18.10
CA ARG A 148 -32.21 -12.99 -18.98
C ARG A 148 -32.60 -12.31 -20.30
N ARG A 149 -33.67 -12.78 -20.94
CA ARG A 149 -34.21 -12.18 -22.16
C ARG A 149 -34.60 -10.71 -21.96
N GLN A 150 -35.30 -10.38 -20.87
CA GLN A 150 -35.67 -9.01 -20.55
C GLN A 150 -34.47 -8.09 -20.33
N LEU A 151 -33.41 -8.60 -19.68
CA LEU A 151 -32.18 -7.85 -19.47
C LEU A 151 -31.39 -7.62 -20.76
N MET A 152 -31.37 -8.59 -21.68
CA MET A 152 -30.79 -8.40 -23.02
C MET A 152 -31.56 -7.36 -23.84
N ILE A 153 -32.91 -7.35 -23.76
CA ILE A 153 -33.75 -6.31 -24.39
C ILE A 153 -33.43 -4.93 -23.78
N LEU A 154 -33.24 -4.86 -22.46
CA LEU A 154 -32.89 -3.62 -21.78
C LEU A 154 -31.49 -3.12 -22.19
N GLU A 155 -30.52 -4.01 -22.34
CA GLU A 155 -29.16 -3.70 -22.80
C GLU A 155 -29.14 -3.20 -24.25
N GLU A 156 -29.81 -3.90 -25.17
CA GLU A 156 -29.90 -3.52 -26.59
C GLU A 156 -30.59 -2.15 -26.76
N ASN A 157 -31.54 -1.83 -25.88
CA ASN A 157 -32.20 -0.51 -25.82
C ASN A 157 -31.41 0.55 -25.03
N GLY A 158 -30.12 0.31 -24.75
CA GLY A 158 -29.24 1.26 -24.06
C GLY A 158 -29.68 1.60 -22.64
N PHE A 159 -30.22 0.63 -21.91
CA PHE A 159 -30.74 0.76 -20.54
C PHE A 159 -31.92 1.74 -20.38
N ARG A 160 -32.71 1.95 -21.44
CA ARG A 160 -33.93 2.77 -21.41
C ARG A 160 -35.18 1.91 -21.27
N SER A 161 -36.21 2.46 -20.63
CA SER A 161 -37.52 1.82 -20.54
C SER A 161 -38.21 1.74 -21.92
N GLY A 162 -39.12 0.78 -22.07
CA GLY A 162 -39.95 0.64 -23.28
C GLY A 162 -39.37 -0.25 -24.39
N GLY A 163 -38.17 -0.82 -24.24
CA GLY A 163 -37.55 -1.67 -25.26
C GLY A 163 -38.37 -2.91 -25.63
N ALA A 164 -39.16 -3.44 -24.70
CA ALA A 164 -40.07 -4.57 -24.97
C ALA A 164 -41.26 -4.22 -25.89
N LEU A 165 -41.50 -2.92 -26.13
CA LEU A 165 -42.53 -2.44 -27.05
C LEU A 165 -41.99 -2.22 -28.46
N ASP A 166 -40.66 -2.23 -28.63
CA ASP A 166 -40.02 -2.07 -29.94
C ASP A 166 -39.81 -3.45 -30.59
N PRO A 167 -40.56 -3.77 -31.66
CA PRO A 167 -40.48 -5.08 -32.30
C PRO A 167 -39.12 -5.34 -32.96
N GLU A 168 -38.38 -4.30 -33.36
CA GLU A 168 -37.07 -4.46 -33.99
C GLU A 168 -36.02 -4.91 -32.96
N ILE A 169 -36.04 -4.29 -31.78
CA ILE A 169 -35.16 -4.63 -30.65
C ILE A 169 -35.47 -6.04 -30.14
N VAL A 170 -36.75 -6.36 -29.94
CA VAL A 170 -37.17 -7.69 -29.46
C VAL A 170 -36.77 -8.79 -30.45
N ALA A 171 -37.01 -8.59 -31.74
CA ALA A 171 -36.62 -9.57 -32.77
C ALA A 171 -35.11 -9.74 -32.88
N ALA A 172 -34.32 -8.69 -32.67
CA ALA A 172 -32.86 -8.78 -32.66
C ALA A 172 -32.35 -9.63 -31.48
N VAL A 173 -32.93 -9.46 -30.29
CA VAL A 173 -32.57 -10.25 -29.10
C VAL A 173 -33.02 -11.70 -29.24
N ASP A 174 -34.22 -11.96 -29.76
CA ASP A 174 -34.72 -13.32 -29.98
C ASP A 174 -33.83 -14.09 -30.96
N ARG A 175 -33.37 -13.44 -32.05
CA ARG A 175 -32.40 -14.06 -32.97
C ARG A 175 -31.07 -14.40 -32.28
N LYS A 176 -30.54 -13.51 -31.44
CA LYS A 176 -29.31 -13.76 -30.68
C LYS A 176 -29.47 -14.97 -29.75
N LEU A 177 -30.59 -15.08 -29.06
CA LEU A 177 -30.89 -16.23 -28.18
C LEU A 177 -31.02 -17.54 -28.98
N GLU A 178 -31.72 -17.52 -30.11
CA GLU A 178 -31.83 -18.70 -30.97
C GLU A 178 -30.48 -19.17 -31.55
N GLU A 179 -29.61 -18.23 -31.92
CA GLU A 179 -28.25 -18.53 -32.40
C GLU A 179 -27.40 -19.15 -31.28
N GLU A 180 -27.46 -18.59 -30.06
CA GLU A 180 -26.76 -19.16 -28.90
C GLU A 180 -27.25 -20.57 -28.56
N ASP A 181 -28.56 -20.81 -28.62
CA ASP A 181 -29.13 -22.13 -28.34
C ASP A 181 -28.77 -23.16 -29.42
N LYS A 182 -28.70 -22.75 -30.69
CA LYS A 182 -28.17 -23.60 -31.78
C LYS A 182 -26.73 -23.97 -31.53
N VAL A 183 -25.88 -23.01 -31.17
CA VAL A 183 -24.46 -23.25 -30.85
C VAL A 183 -24.32 -24.20 -29.65
N LYS A 184 -25.06 -23.96 -28.55
CA LYS A 184 -25.05 -24.85 -27.38
C LYS A 184 -25.52 -26.27 -27.72
N ASN A 185 -26.48 -26.43 -28.63
CA ASN A 185 -27.01 -27.74 -29.03
C ASN A 185 -26.04 -28.48 -29.97
N GLU A 186 -25.39 -27.78 -30.89
CA GLU A 186 -24.28 -28.30 -31.71
C GLU A 186 -23.11 -28.76 -30.83
N GLU A 187 -22.71 -27.96 -29.83
CA GLU A 187 -21.68 -28.33 -28.85
C GLU A 187 -22.07 -29.56 -28.00
N ARG A 188 -23.35 -29.72 -27.66
CA ARG A 188 -23.84 -30.92 -26.96
C ARG A 188 -23.83 -32.15 -27.86
N LYS A 189 -24.17 -31.99 -29.15
CA LYS A 189 -24.15 -33.08 -30.14
C LYS A 189 -22.72 -33.57 -30.39
N THR A 190 -21.78 -32.68 -30.67
CA THR A 190 -20.36 -33.03 -30.87
C THR A 190 -19.79 -33.72 -29.63
N LYS A 191 -20.07 -33.20 -28.43
CA LYS A 191 -19.64 -33.82 -27.18
C LYS A 191 -20.26 -35.21 -26.96
N SER A 192 -21.49 -35.44 -27.42
CA SER A 192 -22.15 -36.75 -27.34
C SER A 192 -21.63 -37.74 -28.40
N GLU A 193 -21.22 -37.27 -29.57
CA GLU A 193 -20.59 -38.08 -30.61
C GLU A 193 -19.17 -38.48 -30.21
N GLU A 194 -18.38 -37.57 -29.65
CA GLU A 194 -17.06 -37.88 -29.07
C GLU A 194 -17.14 -38.93 -27.94
N LEU A 195 -18.21 -38.91 -27.14
CA LEU A 195 -18.46 -39.90 -26.09
C LEU A 195 -18.86 -41.26 -26.68
N LYS A 196 -19.60 -41.28 -27.80
CA LYS A 196 -19.99 -42.52 -28.51
C LYS A 196 -18.83 -43.16 -29.26
N GLU A 197 -17.99 -42.38 -29.93
CA GLU A 197 -16.78 -42.88 -30.58
C GLU A 197 -15.80 -43.51 -29.57
N LYS A 198 -15.69 -42.91 -28.38
CA LYS A 198 -14.92 -43.49 -27.27
C LYS A 198 -15.50 -44.81 -26.76
N SER A 199 -16.82 -44.98 -26.74
CA SER A 199 -17.44 -46.27 -26.38
C SER A 199 -17.32 -47.33 -27.48
N GLU A 200 -17.44 -46.95 -28.76
CA GLU A 200 -17.31 -47.88 -29.89
C GLU A 200 -15.87 -48.36 -30.12
N GLN A 201 -14.86 -47.56 -29.74
CA GLN A 201 -13.46 -48.01 -29.71
C GLN A 201 -13.20 -49.07 -28.63
N VAL A 202 -13.92 -49.04 -27.51
CA VAL A 202 -13.80 -50.06 -26.44
C VAL A 202 -14.46 -51.38 -26.88
N ASP A 203 -15.64 -51.34 -27.51
CA ASP A 203 -16.35 -52.54 -27.96
C ASP A 203 -15.68 -53.27 -29.14
N LYS A 204 -14.85 -52.57 -29.94
CA LYS A 204 -14.06 -53.18 -31.03
C LYS A 204 -12.75 -53.82 -30.55
N GLN A 205 -12.30 -53.54 -29.33
CA GLN A 205 -11.10 -54.15 -28.74
C GLN A 205 -11.40 -55.47 -27.98
N ASP A 206 -12.66 -55.70 -27.57
CA ASP A 206 -13.04 -56.90 -26.79
C ASP A 206 -13.53 -58.11 -27.63
N LYS A 207 -13.51 -58.03 -28.97
CA LYS A 207 -13.89 -59.17 -29.87
C LYS A 207 -12.73 -59.86 -30.59
N ALA A 208 -11.49 -59.61 -30.19
CA ALA A 208 -10.33 -60.32 -30.73
C ALA A 208 -9.28 -60.61 -29.64
N ALA A 209 -9.57 -61.56 -28.75
CA ALA A 209 -8.60 -62.51 -28.17
C ALA A 209 -9.26 -63.39 -27.07
N GLU A 210 -9.60 -64.63 -27.43
CA GLU A 210 -9.81 -65.72 -26.47
C GLU A 210 -8.44 -66.35 -26.07
N GLN A 211 -8.13 -66.29 -24.77
CA GLN A 211 -7.29 -67.19 -23.95
C GLN A 211 -5.75 -67.23 -24.14
N PRO A 212 -4.96 -67.79 -23.17
CA PRO A 212 -4.66 -67.34 -21.79
C PRO A 212 -3.11 -67.33 -21.51
N PRO A 213 -2.59 -67.64 -20.30
CA PRO A 213 -2.30 -66.83 -19.10
C PRO A 213 -0.79 -66.42 -18.97
N VAL A 214 -0.34 -65.84 -17.82
CA VAL A 214 0.89 -66.19 -17.05
C VAL A 214 1.23 -65.12 -15.97
N THR A 215 1.12 -65.56 -14.71
CA THR A 215 1.78 -65.20 -13.42
C THR A 215 2.58 -63.88 -13.17
N GLN A 216 2.10 -63.14 -12.16
CA GLN A 216 2.70 -62.31 -11.05
C GLN A 216 4.25 -62.19 -10.85
N PRO A 217 4.80 -61.24 -10.03
CA PRO A 217 4.14 -60.31 -9.07
C PRO A 217 4.65 -58.83 -8.97
N SER A 218 3.77 -57.98 -8.42
CA SER A 218 3.94 -56.93 -7.37
C SER A 218 5.19 -56.03 -7.28
N ALA A 219 4.98 -54.70 -7.41
CA ALA A 219 5.60 -53.69 -6.54
C ALA A 219 4.77 -52.38 -6.57
N ALA A 220 4.38 -51.90 -5.38
CA ALA A 220 3.53 -50.73 -5.16
C ALA A 220 4.24 -49.39 -5.43
N LEU A 221 3.51 -48.42 -6.01
CA LEU A 221 3.96 -47.04 -6.18
C LEU A 221 3.53 -46.18 -4.97
N VAL A 222 4.54 -45.49 -4.42
CA VAL A 222 4.54 -44.63 -3.25
C VAL A 222 3.68 -43.37 -3.43
N GLU A 223 2.75 -43.10 -2.50
CA GLU A 223 2.08 -41.81 -2.35
C GLU A 223 3.06 -40.74 -1.83
N LYS A 224 3.09 -39.57 -2.48
CA LYS A 224 3.84 -38.39 -2.01
C LYS A 224 3.06 -37.64 -0.92
N PRO A 225 3.70 -37.22 0.19
CA PRO A 225 3.00 -36.59 1.32
C PRO A 225 2.73 -35.08 1.11
N ARG A 226 1.62 -34.61 1.67
CA ARG A 226 1.17 -33.20 1.65
C ARG A 226 2.06 -32.34 2.57
N LEU A 227 2.51 -31.19 2.06
CA LEU A 227 3.30 -30.19 2.80
C LEU A 227 2.43 -29.44 3.83
N ASN A 228 2.90 -29.42 5.08
CA ASN A 228 2.27 -28.76 6.25
C ASN A 228 2.69 -27.27 6.32
N PRO A 229 1.77 -26.29 6.55
CA PRO A 229 2.06 -24.87 6.31
C PRO A 229 2.57 -24.06 7.52
N TYR A 230 3.05 -24.67 8.61
CA TYR A 230 3.56 -23.91 9.77
C TYR A 230 5.06 -24.13 10.04
N PRO A 231 5.85 -23.06 10.23
CA PRO A 231 7.28 -23.17 10.50
C PRO A 231 7.54 -23.52 11.96
N ILE A 232 8.52 -24.40 12.13
CA ILE A 232 9.11 -24.95 13.35
C ILE A 232 9.29 -23.88 14.44
N LEU A 233 8.72 -24.11 15.62
CA LEU A 233 8.94 -23.27 16.81
C LEU A 233 10.34 -23.55 17.42
N PRO A 234 11.02 -22.53 17.98
CA PRO A 234 12.32 -22.70 18.61
C PRO A 234 12.27 -23.59 19.87
N PRO A 235 13.42 -24.16 20.30
CA PRO A 235 13.46 -25.13 21.39
C PRO A 235 12.90 -24.53 22.69
N GLY A 236 11.84 -25.13 23.23
CA GLY A 236 11.22 -24.75 24.50
C GLY A 236 9.76 -24.28 24.44
N TYR A 237 9.15 -24.20 23.26
CA TYR A 237 7.72 -23.88 23.12
C TYR A 237 6.92 -25.08 22.61
N THR A 238 5.93 -25.54 23.38
CA THR A 238 4.91 -26.49 22.91
C THR A 238 3.58 -25.77 22.75
N SER A 239 2.89 -26.03 21.63
CA SER A 239 1.53 -25.55 21.41
C SER A 239 0.57 -26.36 22.29
N ARG A 240 0.09 -25.76 23.37
CA ARG A 240 -0.98 -26.32 24.19
C ARG A 240 -2.31 -25.97 23.55
N THR A 241 -2.97 -26.97 22.97
CA THR A 241 -4.38 -26.90 22.59
C THR A 241 -5.19 -27.47 23.75
N ASP A 242 -5.90 -26.60 24.45
CA ASP A 242 -7.11 -26.93 25.23
C ASP A 242 -8.25 -26.10 24.62
#